data_AF-A0A7K1LJY1-F1
#
_entry.id   AF-A0A7K1LJY1-F1
#
_cell.length_a   1.000
_cell.length_b   1.000
_cell.length_c   1.000
_cell.angle_alpha   90.00
_cell.angle_beta   90.00
_cell.angle_gamma   90.00
#
_symmetry.space_group_name_H-M   'P 1'
#
loop_
_entity.id
_entity.type
_entity.pdbx_description
1 polymer ?
#
loop_
_entity_poly.entity_id
_entity_poly.type
_entity_poly.pdbx_seq_one_letter_code
_entity_poly.pdbx_strand_id
1 'polypeptide(L)' 'MSAAHHLVRRIRRSGLVRFASGVLGADKYERYLDYHRRHGCSEPPMSEKEYWRSLTDHQEANPGARCC' A
#
# COMPACT_ATOMS: atom_id res chain seq x y z
N MET A 1 -34.14 26.78 0.37
CA MET A 1 -32.71 26.42 0.18
C MET A 1 -32.29 25.35 1.19
N SER A 2 -32.63 24.05 0.99
CA SER A 2 -32.38 23.03 2.04
C SER A 2 -32.10 21.57 1.60
N ALA A 3 -32.08 21.22 0.30
CA ALA A 3 -31.98 19.80 -0.10
C ALA A 3 -30.65 19.37 -0.75
N ALA A 4 -29.86 20.31 -1.29
CA ALA A 4 -28.71 19.97 -2.15
C ALA A 4 -27.41 19.62 -1.39
N HIS A 5 -27.27 20.01 -0.12
CA HIS A 5 -26.02 19.84 0.63
C HIS A 5 -25.84 18.45 1.27
N HIS A 6 -26.90 17.65 1.41
CA HIS A 6 -26.79 16.32 2.04
C HIS A 6 -26.36 15.20 1.08
N LEU A 7 -26.54 15.39 -0.24
CA LEU A 7 -26.30 14.33 -1.23
C LEU A 7 -24.81 14.13 -1.59
N VAL A 8 -23.96 15.16 -1.37
CA VAL A 8 -22.53 15.14 -1.75
C VAL A 8 -21.64 14.39 -0.74
N ARG A 9 -22.13 14.08 0.48
CA ARG A 9 -21.30 13.48 1.55
C ARG A 9 -21.11 11.96 1.47
N ARG A 10 -21.60 11.29 0.43
CA ARG A 10 -21.47 9.82 0.27
C ARG A 10 -20.69 9.41 -0.98
N ILE A 11 -19.78 10.26 -1.46
CA ILE A 11 -18.63 9.75 -2.23
C ILE A 11 -17.88 8.83 -1.28
N ARG A 12 -17.88 7.53 -1.60
CA ARG A 12 -17.34 6.45 -0.76
C ARG A 12 -15.86 6.74 -0.50
N ARG A 13 -15.55 7.33 0.67
CA ARG A 13 -14.16 7.56 1.13
C ARG A 13 -13.30 6.32 0.94
N SER A 14 -13.89 5.13 1.07
CA SER A 14 -13.22 3.85 0.84
C SER A 14 -12.67 3.66 -0.58
N GLY A 15 -13.35 4.11 -1.64
CA GLY A 15 -12.86 3.98 -3.01
C GLY A 15 -11.66 4.89 -3.28
N LEU A 16 -11.75 6.15 -2.84
CA LEU A 16 -10.66 7.12 -2.95
C LEU A 16 -9.47 6.76 -2.05
N VAL A 17 -9.71 6.25 -0.84
CA VAL A 17 -8.65 5.77 0.06
C VAL A 17 -7.97 4.54 -0.54
N ARG A 18 -8.68 3.55 -1.06
CA ARG A 18 -8.04 2.39 -1.71
C ARG A 18 -7.27 2.77 -2.96
N PHE A 19 -7.81 3.68 -3.77
CA PHE A 19 -7.12 4.18 -4.96
C PHE A 19 -5.87 4.99 -4.57
N ALA A 20 -5.98 5.90 -3.59
CA ALA A 20 -4.86 6.66 -3.07
C ALA A 20 -3.82 5.73 -2.42
N SER A 21 -4.22 4.72 -1.67
CA SER A 21 -3.30 3.72 -1.11
C SER A 21 -2.59 2.93 -2.20
N GLY A 22 -3.27 2.53 -3.29
CA GLY A 22 -2.66 1.87 -4.43
C GLY A 22 -1.70 2.76 -5.22
N VAL A 23 -2.00 4.05 -5.36
CA VAL A 23 -1.16 5.02 -6.07
C VAL A 23 0.04 5.47 -5.23
N LEU A 24 -0.16 5.69 -3.92
CA LEU A 24 0.89 6.07 -2.97
C LEU A 24 1.73 4.87 -2.51
N GLY A 25 1.33 3.65 -2.86
CA GLY A 25 1.99 2.42 -2.43
C GLY A 25 1.77 2.10 -0.94
N ALA A 26 0.76 2.67 -0.30
CA ALA A 26 0.37 2.33 1.07
C ALA A 26 -0.26 0.92 1.17
N ASP A 27 -0.60 0.28 0.05
CA ASP A 27 -1.10 -1.10 -0.02
C ASP A 27 0.01 -2.16 -0.19
N LYS A 28 1.29 -1.76 -0.22
CA LYS A 28 2.42 -2.68 -0.46
C LYS A 28 2.50 -3.82 0.57
N TYR A 29 2.24 -3.53 1.84
CA TYR A 29 2.24 -4.57 2.88
C TYR A 29 1.09 -5.57 2.70
N GLU A 30 -0.12 -5.11 2.34
CA GLU A 30 -1.24 -6.02 2.04
C GLU A 30 -0.92 -6.94 0.85
N ARG A 31 -0.26 -6.42 -0.19
CA ARG A 31 0.19 -7.22 -1.34
C ARG A 31 1.28 -8.22 -0.97
N TYR A 32 2.19 -7.86 -0.06
CA TYR A 32 3.18 -8.78 0.49
C TYR A 32 2.51 -9.94 1.23
N LEU A 33 1.54 -9.68 2.10
CA LEU A 33 0.80 -10.72 2.81
C LEU A 33 0.03 -11.62 1.83
N ASP A 34 -0.57 -11.04 0.80
CA ASP A 34 -1.28 -11.79 -0.23
C ASP A 34 -0.34 -12.71 -1.03
N TYR A 35 0.83 -12.19 -1.42
CA TYR A 35 1.90 -12.98 -2.03
C TYR A 35 2.34 -14.12 -1.13
N HIS A 36 2.61 -13.84 0.15
CA HIS A 36 3.04 -14.81 1.14
C HIS A 36 2.03 -15.94 1.33
N ARG A 37 0.73 -15.62 1.40
CA ARG A 37 -0.35 -16.62 1.47
C ARG A 37 -0.43 -17.49 0.21
N ARG A 38 -0.30 -16.87 -0.98
CA ARG A 38 -0.40 -17.59 -2.26
C ARG A 38 0.80 -18.51 -2.51
N HIS A 39 1.99 -18.11 -2.05
CA HIS A 39 3.23 -18.87 -2.27
C HIS A 39 3.46 -19.93 -1.19
N GLY A 40 2.65 -19.94 -0.13
CA GLY A 40 2.71 -20.97 0.91
C GLY A 40 4.05 -20.99 1.63
N CYS A 41 4.64 -19.81 1.91
CA CYS A 41 5.85 -19.73 2.72
C CYS A 41 5.64 -20.40 4.08
N SER A 42 6.55 -21.30 4.46
CA SER A 42 6.52 -22.03 5.73
C SER A 42 6.86 -21.16 6.93
N GLU A 43 7.57 -20.07 6.68
CA GLU A 43 7.95 -19.09 7.70
C GLU A 43 6.81 -18.11 7.96
N PRO A 44 6.68 -17.56 9.19
CA PRO A 44 5.74 -16.48 9.44
C PRO A 44 6.05 -15.25 8.57
N PRO A 45 5.01 -14.53 8.10
CA PRO A 45 5.24 -13.29 7.38
C PRO A 45 5.90 -12.25 8.30
N MET A 46 6.73 -11.39 7.71
CA MET A 46 7.33 -10.25 8.40
C MET A 46 6.26 -9.33 8.98
N SER A 47 6.56 -8.72 10.12
CA SER A 47 5.75 -7.61 10.62
C SER A 47 5.82 -6.42 9.66
N GLU A 48 4.82 -5.54 9.73
CA GLU A 48 4.75 -4.36 8.88
C GLU A 48 6.01 -3.48 8.95
N LYS A 49 6.54 -3.28 10.16
CA LYS A 49 7.75 -2.48 10.39
C LYS A 49 8.98 -3.11 9.74
N GLU A 50 9.12 -4.44 9.84
CA GLU A 50 10.24 -5.18 9.24
C GLU A 50 10.15 -5.14 7.71
N TYR A 51 8.94 -5.29 7.16
CA TYR A 51 8.71 -5.15 5.73
C TYR A 51 9.16 -3.79 5.20
N TRP A 52 8.74 -2.70 5.86
CA TRP A 52 9.12 -1.35 5.44
C TRP A 52 10.62 -1.09 5.55
N ARG A 53 11.27 -1.59 6.61
CA ARG A 53 12.73 -1.50 6.74
C ARG A 53 13.43 -2.25 5.60
N SER A 54 13.07 -3.51 5.36
CA SER A 54 13.65 -4.32 4.31
C SER A 54 13.45 -3.70 2.92
N LEU A 55 12.29 -3.10 2.66
CA LEU A 55 12.02 -2.41 1.41
C LEU A 55 12.94 -1.20 1.21
N THR A 56 13.12 -0.38 2.25
CA THR A 56 14.05 0.76 2.21
C THR A 56 15.48 0.28 2.02
N ASP A 57 15.94 -0.71 2.78
CA ASP A 57 17.28 -1.27 2.66
C ASP A 57 17.54 -1.79 1.24
N HIS A 58 16.55 -2.45 0.63
CA HIS A 58 16.64 -2.91 -0.74
C HIS A 58 16.76 -1.75 -1.75
N GLN A 59 16.03 -0.66 -1.54
CA GLN A 59 16.09 0.54 -2.40
C GLN A 59 17.42 1.29 -2.25
N GLU A 60 17.97 1.35 -1.04
CA GLU A 60 19.27 1.96 -0.78
C GLU A 60 20.41 1.12 -1.36
N ALA A 61 20.33 -0.21 -1.25
CA ALA A 61 21.31 -1.14 -1.78
C ALA A 61 21.24 -1.27 -3.32
N ASN A 62 20.07 -1.03 -3.91
CA ASN A 62 19.83 -1.06 -5.35
C ASN A 62 19.36 0.31 -5.84
N PRO A 63 20.21 1.35 -5.72
CA PRO A 63 19.88 2.62 -6.34
C PRO A 63 19.84 2.32 -7.85
N GLY A 64 18.66 2.44 -8.47
CA GLY A 64 18.49 2.23 -9.90
C GLY A 64 19.47 3.11 -10.71
N ALA A 65 19.46 2.98 -12.04
CA ALA A 65 20.33 3.77 -12.91
C ALA A 65 20.23 5.27 -12.53
N ARG A 66 21.24 5.76 -11.83
CA ARG A 66 21.36 7.18 -11.54
C ARG A 66 21.79 7.80 -12.85
N CYS A 67 21.02 8.76 -13.34
CA CYS A 67 21.37 9.56 -14.49
C CYS A 67 22.64 10.34 -14.13
N CYS A 68 23.79 9.72 -14.39
CA CYS A 68 25.00 10.42 -14.76
C CYS A 68 25.06 10.51 -16.28
#